data_AF-A0A932B311-F1
#
_entry.id   AF-A0A932B311-F1
#
_cell.length_a   1.000
_cell.length_b   1.000
_cell.length_c   1.000
_cell.angle_alpha   90.00
_cell.angle_beta   90.00
_cell.angle_gamma   90.00
#
_symmetry.space_group_name_H-M   'P 1'
#
loop_
_entity.id
_entity.type
_entity.pdbx_description
1 polymer ?
#
loop_
_entity_poly.entity_id
_entity_poly.type
_entity_poly.pdbx_seq_one_letter_code
_entity_poly.pdbx_strand_id
1 'polypeptide(L)'
;MSDSPSLASSLPPSLRTPASWLWLVALASLGWRFWVSAALPLTGDEALFYWWARFLDYGYYDHPPMVAWWIAAMRALLGDAAWAVRLPATLLPLGVGWAMWWGWAPVHRERAAWAVLMYWLTPVNWLNALIATDSPLILWAAWSAAAMVRAEHAASQGRTGWALHKLYALCGLFMAAAFLSK
;
A
#
# COMPACT_ATOMS: atom_id res chain seq x y z
N MET A 1 -23.84 44.98 3.47
CA MET A 1 -22.89 44.24 2.61
C MET A 1 -22.10 43.37 3.57
N SER A 2 -22.60 42.17 3.83
CA SER A 2 -22.15 41.29 4.91
C SER A 2 -20.95 40.45 4.46
N ASP A 3 -19.80 40.72 5.05
CA ASP A 3 -18.64 39.82 4.98
C ASP A 3 -19.02 38.49 5.64
N SER A 4 -19.14 37.45 4.82
CA SER A 4 -19.30 36.08 5.32
C SER A 4 -17.94 35.61 5.80
N PRO A 5 -17.78 35.24 7.09
CA PRO A 5 -16.52 34.70 7.58
C PRO A 5 -16.23 33.38 6.84
N SER A 6 -15.06 33.32 6.21
CA SER A 6 -14.57 32.12 5.52
C SER A 6 -14.59 30.92 6.47
N LEU A 7 -15.33 29.85 6.10
CA LEU A 7 -15.48 28.60 6.86
C LEU A 7 -14.15 27.93 7.28
N ALA A 8 -13.02 28.38 6.73
CA ALA A 8 -11.70 27.85 7.00
C ALA A 8 -11.14 28.23 8.39
N SER A 9 -11.64 29.29 9.04
CA SER A 9 -11.09 29.79 10.31
C SER A 9 -11.71 29.17 11.57
N SER A 10 -12.67 28.24 11.44
CA SER A 10 -13.43 27.68 12.56
C SER A 10 -13.00 26.26 12.98
N LEU A 11 -11.97 25.69 12.36
CA LEU A 11 -11.50 24.36 12.75
C LEU A 11 -10.69 24.43 14.06
N PRO A 12 -11.04 23.62 15.09
CA PRO A 12 -10.37 23.67 16.38
C PRO A 12 -8.90 23.24 16.27
N PRO A 13 -8.01 23.80 17.12
CA PRO A 13 -6.57 23.51 17.11
C PRO A 13 -6.22 22.04 17.41
N SER A 14 -7.17 21.21 17.82
CA SER A 14 -7.02 19.78 18.14
C SER A 14 -6.82 18.86 16.94
N LEU A 15 -6.97 19.34 15.70
CA LEU A 15 -6.61 18.60 14.49
C LEU A 15 -5.12 18.68 14.14
N ARG A 16 -4.36 19.56 14.82
CA ARG A 16 -2.92 19.77 14.64
C ARG A 16 -2.14 18.52 15.08
N THR A 17 -2.01 17.56 14.18
CA THR A 17 -1.28 16.30 14.30
C THR A 17 -1.72 15.38 15.46
N PRO A 18 -2.37 14.26 15.16
CA PRO A 18 -2.63 13.19 16.14
C PRO A 18 -1.35 12.38 16.49
N ALA A 19 -0.21 13.04 16.59
CA ALA A 19 1.11 12.48 16.28
C ALA A 19 1.45 11.18 17.02
N SER A 20 1.25 11.08 18.33
CA SER A 20 1.74 9.94 19.12
C SER A 20 0.81 8.73 19.09
N TRP A 21 -0.49 8.94 19.29
CA TRP A 21 -1.50 7.88 19.30
C TRP A 21 -1.60 7.17 17.95
N LEU A 22 -1.38 7.89 16.86
CA LEU A 22 -1.37 7.32 15.51
C LEU A 22 -0.25 6.32 15.27
N TRP A 23 0.96 6.68 15.67
CA TRP A 23 2.10 5.77 15.53
C TRP A 23 1.92 4.54 16.41
N LEU A 24 1.39 4.72 17.62
CA LEU A 24 1.05 3.59 18.50
C LEU A 24 0.05 2.64 17.84
N VAL A 25 -0.99 3.18 17.22
CA VAL A 25 -2.00 2.39 16.52
C VAL A 25 -1.45 1.71 15.27
N ALA A 26 -0.65 2.40 14.47
CA ALA A 26 -0.01 1.82 13.29
C ALA A 26 0.93 0.67 13.69
N LEU A 27 1.73 0.88 14.75
CA LEU A 27 2.60 -0.15 15.31
C LEU A 27 1.82 -1.31 15.93
N ALA A 28 0.72 -1.03 16.63
CA ALA A 28 -0.15 -2.06 17.20
C ALA A 28 -0.83 -2.89 16.11
N SER A 29 -1.34 -2.24 15.04
CA SER A 29 -1.89 -2.92 13.86
C SER A 29 -0.84 -3.80 13.18
N LEU A 30 0.38 -3.27 13.00
CA LEU A 30 1.47 -4.03 12.41
C LEU A 30 1.85 -5.24 13.28
N GLY A 31 2.00 -5.04 14.59
CA GLY A 31 2.27 -6.10 15.55
C GLY A 31 1.19 -7.17 15.57
N TRP A 32 -0.09 -6.76 15.54
CA TRP A 32 -1.22 -7.68 15.44
C TRP A 32 -1.16 -8.52 14.16
N ARG A 33 -0.88 -7.90 13.00
CA ARG A 33 -0.79 -8.61 11.72
C ARG A 33 0.38 -9.59 11.68
N PHE A 34 1.51 -9.23 12.28
CA PHE A 34 2.64 -10.15 12.46
C PHE A 34 2.28 -11.33 13.38
N TRP A 35 1.60 -11.06 14.48
CA TRP A 35 1.16 -12.10 15.40
C TRP A 35 0.18 -13.07 14.73
N VAL A 36 -0.83 -12.58 14.02
CA VAL A 36 -1.78 -13.39 13.23
C VAL A 36 -1.04 -14.25 12.20
N SER A 37 -0.08 -13.66 11.49
CA SER A 37 0.76 -14.33 10.49
C SER A 37 1.60 -15.48 11.07
N ALA A 38 2.06 -15.35 12.32
CA ALA A 38 2.86 -16.37 12.99
C ALA A 38 2.02 -17.41 13.76
N ALA A 39 0.87 -17.01 14.32
CA ALA A 39 0.08 -17.85 15.21
C ALA A 39 -0.87 -18.80 14.48
N LEU A 40 -1.35 -18.44 13.30
CA LEU A 40 -2.34 -19.23 12.56
C LEU A 40 -1.69 -20.24 11.61
N PRO A 41 -2.26 -21.45 11.45
CA PRO A 41 -1.78 -22.44 10.48
C PRO A 41 -2.01 -21.95 9.05
N LEU A 42 -1.23 -22.47 8.10
CA LEU A 42 -1.36 -22.17 6.68
C LEU A 42 -2.74 -22.63 6.15
N THR A 43 -3.43 -21.77 5.41
CA THR A 43 -4.70 -22.12 4.75
C THR A 43 -4.44 -22.89 3.45
N GLY A 44 -5.49 -23.48 2.87
CA GLY A 44 -5.39 -24.21 1.60
C GLY A 44 -4.91 -23.30 0.44
N ASP A 45 -5.45 -22.09 0.36
CA ASP A 45 -5.07 -21.11 -0.67
C ASP A 45 -3.62 -20.65 -0.50
N GLU A 46 -3.18 -20.42 0.74
CA GLU A 46 -1.78 -20.08 1.02
C GLU A 46 -0.81 -21.21 0.67
N ALA A 47 -1.21 -22.47 0.86
CA ALA A 47 -0.41 -23.62 0.45
C ALA A 47 -0.27 -23.71 -1.08
N LEU A 48 -1.30 -23.30 -1.83
CA LEU A 48 -1.24 -23.21 -3.29
C LEU A 48 -0.24 -22.13 -3.73
N PHE A 49 -0.31 -20.92 -3.18
CA PHE A 49 0.64 -19.86 -3.52
C PHE A 49 2.07 -20.18 -3.09
N TYR A 50 2.24 -20.89 -1.97
CA TYR A 50 3.53 -21.42 -1.55
C TYR A 50 4.10 -22.39 -2.60
N TRP A 51 3.27 -23.28 -3.15
CA TRP A 51 3.69 -24.20 -4.20
C TRP A 51 4.11 -23.48 -5.47
N TRP A 52 3.35 -22.48 -5.91
CA TRP A 52 3.74 -21.63 -7.04
C TRP A 52 5.05 -20.89 -6.78
N ALA A 53 5.28 -20.43 -5.55
CA ALA A 53 6.55 -19.82 -5.18
C ALA A 53 7.73 -20.82 -5.22
N ARG A 54 7.49 -22.14 -5.14
CA ARG A 54 8.53 -23.17 -5.31
C ARG A 54 8.88 -23.40 -6.77
N PHE A 55 7.89 -23.28 -7.65
CA PHE A 55 8.01 -23.51 -9.08
C PHE A 55 7.56 -22.27 -9.84
N LEU A 56 8.46 -21.28 -9.85
CA LEU A 56 8.20 -19.99 -10.45
C LEU A 56 7.95 -20.11 -11.96
N ASP A 57 6.82 -19.56 -12.40
CA ASP A 57 6.47 -19.40 -13.80
C ASP A 57 6.00 -17.96 -14.07
N TYR A 58 5.72 -17.63 -15.34
CA TYR A 58 5.19 -16.34 -15.80
C TYR A 58 3.67 -16.22 -15.65
N GLY A 59 2.99 -17.29 -15.24
CA GLY A 59 1.57 -17.31 -14.93
C GLY A 59 1.13 -18.71 -14.51
N TYR A 60 0.07 -18.76 -13.71
CA TYR A 60 -0.55 -20.00 -13.24
C TYR A 60 -1.96 -20.12 -13.80
N TYR A 61 -2.58 -21.28 -13.61
CA TYR A 61 -3.88 -21.62 -14.22
C TYR A 61 -4.95 -20.54 -14.04
N ASP A 62 -5.00 -19.90 -12.86
CA ASP A 62 -6.02 -18.91 -12.49
C ASP A 62 -5.44 -17.58 -11.99
N HIS A 63 -4.11 -17.42 -11.94
CA HIS A 63 -3.48 -16.22 -11.38
C HIS A 63 -2.21 -15.80 -12.15
N PRO A 64 -1.98 -14.48 -12.27
CA PRO A 64 -0.69 -13.93 -12.68
C PRO A 64 0.46 -14.27 -11.70
N PRO A 65 1.72 -14.04 -12.09
CA PRO A 65 2.88 -14.58 -11.37
C PRO A 65 3.29 -13.79 -10.12
N MET A 66 2.84 -12.54 -9.99
CA MET A 66 3.39 -11.58 -9.01
C MET A 66 3.30 -12.09 -7.57
N VAL A 67 2.19 -12.72 -7.18
CA VAL A 67 2.02 -13.23 -5.81
C VAL A 67 3.07 -14.30 -5.48
N ALA A 68 3.32 -15.22 -6.41
CA ALA A 68 4.30 -16.28 -6.26
C ALA A 68 5.73 -15.72 -6.20
N TRP A 69 6.02 -14.69 -7.00
CA TRP A 69 7.33 -14.03 -7.04
C TRP A 69 7.65 -13.34 -5.71
N TRP A 70 6.69 -12.62 -5.12
CA TRP A 70 6.84 -12.01 -3.80
C TRP A 70 7.06 -13.06 -2.71
N ILE A 71 6.27 -14.13 -2.72
CA ILE A 71 6.42 -15.21 -1.73
C ILE A 71 7.77 -15.91 -1.91
N ALA A 72 8.21 -16.16 -3.13
CA ALA A 72 9.51 -16.79 -3.41
C ALA A 72 10.67 -15.92 -2.92
N ALA A 73 10.59 -14.59 -3.11
CA ALA A 73 11.58 -13.66 -2.58
C ALA A 73 11.66 -13.73 -1.04
N MET A 74 10.52 -13.76 -0.33
CA MET A 74 10.51 -13.88 1.12
C MET A 74 11.03 -15.24 1.59
N ARG A 75 10.67 -16.32 0.89
CA ARG A 75 11.17 -17.67 1.17
C ARG A 75 12.69 -17.79 0.98
N ALA A 76 13.23 -17.18 -0.07
CA ALA A 76 14.67 -17.18 -0.32
C ALA A 76 15.45 -16.45 0.79
N LEU A 77 14.85 -15.43 1.41
CA LEU A 77 15.48 -14.63 2.46
C LEU A 77 15.31 -15.23 3.87
N LEU A 78 14.15 -15.83 4.15
CA LEU A 78 13.71 -16.14 5.52
C LEU A 78 13.26 -17.60 5.70
N GLY A 79 13.34 -18.41 4.64
CA GLY A 79 12.96 -19.82 4.64
C GLY A 79 11.47 -20.08 4.45
N ASP A 80 11.05 -21.33 4.66
CA ASP A 80 9.71 -21.81 4.37
C ASP A 80 8.71 -21.67 5.52
N ALA A 81 9.00 -20.82 6.51
CA ALA A 81 8.10 -20.62 7.63
C ALA A 81 6.78 -19.95 7.18
N ALA A 82 5.65 -20.33 7.78
CA ALA A 82 4.33 -19.80 7.40
C ALA A 82 4.25 -18.26 7.50
N TRP A 83 4.89 -17.67 8.52
CA TRP A 83 4.95 -16.23 8.66
C TRP A 83 5.77 -15.56 7.55
N ALA A 84 6.81 -16.23 7.03
CA ALA A 84 7.63 -15.73 5.92
C ALA A 84 6.83 -15.70 4.61
N VAL A 85 5.99 -16.72 4.37
CA VAL A 85 5.08 -16.77 3.22
C VAL A 85 4.08 -15.61 3.24
N ARG A 86 3.63 -15.21 4.42
CA ARG A 86 2.65 -14.12 4.63
C ARG A 86 3.26 -12.74 4.73
N LEU A 87 4.59 -12.62 4.82
CA LEU A 87 5.26 -11.32 4.91
C LEU A 87 4.85 -10.32 3.84
N PRO A 88 4.63 -10.68 2.56
CA PRO A 88 4.13 -9.72 1.58
C PRO A 88 2.78 -9.16 2.01
N ALA A 89 1.84 -10.02 2.43
CA ALA A 89 0.53 -9.59 2.93
C ALA A 89 0.63 -8.72 4.20
N THR A 90 1.65 -8.95 5.04
CA THR A 90 1.92 -8.15 6.25
C THR A 90 2.56 -6.79 5.92
N LEU A 91 3.53 -6.73 5.00
CA LEU A 91 4.36 -5.55 4.77
C LEU A 91 3.82 -4.64 3.67
N LEU A 92 3.20 -5.17 2.61
CA LEU A 92 2.81 -4.37 1.45
C LEU A 92 1.81 -3.24 1.76
N PRO A 93 0.86 -3.37 2.69
CA PRO A 93 0.02 -2.25 3.11
C PRO A 93 0.80 -1.06 3.71
N LEU A 94 2.01 -1.27 4.26
CA LEU A 94 2.88 -0.14 4.63
C LEU A 94 3.34 0.63 3.38
N GLY A 95 3.67 -0.10 2.31
CA GLY A 95 4.00 0.47 1.00
C GLY A 95 2.83 1.22 0.36
N VAL A 96 1.59 0.77 0.55
CA VAL A 96 0.37 1.49 0.12
C VAL A 96 0.24 2.82 0.86
N GLY A 97 0.40 2.79 2.19
CA GLY A 97 0.41 4.01 3.02
C GLY A 97 1.51 4.98 2.59
N TRP A 98 2.70 4.48 2.24
CA TRP A 98 3.74 5.31 1.64
C TRP A 98 3.27 5.94 0.33
N ALA A 99 2.75 5.16 -0.62
CA ALA A 99 2.30 5.68 -1.91
C ALA A 99 1.28 6.82 -1.72
N MET A 100 0.31 6.63 -0.82
CA MET A 100 -0.66 7.66 -0.44
C MET A 100 0.02 8.93 0.11
N TRP A 101 0.99 8.78 1.01
CA TRP A 101 1.75 9.92 1.52
C TRP A 101 2.50 10.65 0.40
N TRP A 102 3.25 9.92 -0.42
CA TRP A 102 4.07 10.49 -1.49
C TRP A 102 3.24 11.20 -2.57
N GLY A 103 2.06 10.67 -2.89
CA GLY A 103 1.12 11.28 -3.84
C GLY A 103 0.51 12.58 -3.34
N TRP A 104 -0.03 12.58 -2.13
CA TRP A 104 -0.92 13.64 -1.66
C TRP A 104 -0.31 14.62 -0.64
N ALA A 105 0.83 14.30 -0.02
CA ALA A 105 1.49 15.21 0.91
C ALA A 105 1.91 16.56 0.28
N PRO A 106 2.32 16.64 -1.01
CA PRO A 106 2.59 17.92 -1.68
C PRO A 106 1.33 18.79 -1.86
N VAL A 107 0.15 18.17 -1.97
CA VAL A 107 -1.13 18.89 -2.15
C VAL A 107 -1.65 19.38 -0.81
N HIS A 108 -1.84 18.47 0.15
CA HIS A 108 -2.35 18.77 1.49
C HIS A 108 -1.75 17.81 2.53
N ARG A 109 -0.64 18.24 3.15
CA ARG A 109 0.15 17.43 4.08
C ARG A 109 -0.64 16.83 5.25
N GLU A 110 -1.48 17.63 5.90
CA GLU A 110 -2.26 17.18 7.06
C GLU A 110 -3.32 16.14 6.66
N ARG A 111 -4.07 16.40 5.58
CA ARG A 111 -5.07 15.47 5.06
C ARG A 111 -4.44 14.15 4.60
N ALA A 112 -3.27 14.21 3.97
CA ALA A 112 -2.52 13.03 3.57
C ALA A 112 -2.10 12.19 4.79
N ALA A 113 -1.60 12.81 5.87
CA ALA A 113 -1.25 12.09 7.10
C ALA A 113 -2.45 11.34 7.70
N TRP A 114 -3.60 12.02 7.79
CA TRP A 114 -4.83 11.42 8.28
C TRP A 114 -5.34 10.28 7.37
N ALA A 115 -5.29 10.46 6.06
CA ALA A 115 -5.71 9.42 5.11
C ALA A 115 -4.85 8.15 5.21
N VAL A 116 -3.51 8.30 5.30
CA VAL A 116 -2.56 7.19 5.48
C VAL A 116 -2.84 6.43 6.76
N LEU A 117 -3.07 7.16 7.85
CA LEU A 117 -3.43 6.52 9.10
C LEU A 117 -4.75 5.76 8.98
N MET A 118 -5.81 6.42 8.52
CA MET A 118 -7.13 5.80 8.47
C MET A 118 -7.09 4.52 7.61
N TYR A 119 -6.28 4.53 6.56
CA TYR A 119 -5.97 3.33 5.80
C TYR A 119 -5.31 2.24 6.66
N TRP A 120 -4.20 2.50 7.37
CA TRP A 120 -3.57 1.50 8.26
C TRP A 120 -4.48 1.01 9.38
N LEU A 121 -5.39 1.86 9.85
CA LEU A 121 -6.41 1.55 10.83
C LEU A 121 -7.58 0.73 10.29
N THR A 122 -7.73 0.67 8.98
CA THR A 122 -8.87 -0.01 8.36
C THR A 122 -8.86 -1.49 8.77
N PRO A 123 -9.97 -2.02 9.33
CA PRO A 123 -10.03 -3.41 9.80
C PRO A 123 -9.66 -4.44 8.72
N VAL A 124 -9.91 -4.11 7.46
CA VAL A 124 -9.51 -4.92 6.29
C VAL A 124 -8.00 -5.21 6.30
N ASN A 125 -7.15 -4.25 6.66
CA ASN A 125 -5.71 -4.46 6.73
C ASN A 125 -5.31 -5.44 7.84
N TRP A 126 -6.11 -5.55 8.89
CA TRP A 126 -5.85 -6.42 10.03
C TRP A 126 -6.21 -7.87 9.71
N LEU A 127 -7.22 -8.07 8.86
CA LEU A 127 -7.69 -9.38 8.40
C LEU A 127 -6.95 -9.87 7.13
N ASN A 128 -6.45 -8.95 6.29
CA ASN A 128 -5.69 -9.28 5.09
C ASN A 128 -4.36 -10.01 5.34
N ALA A 129 -3.95 -10.21 6.60
CA ALA A 129 -2.78 -11.04 6.91
C ALA A 129 -2.94 -12.51 6.48
N LEU A 130 -4.17 -12.95 6.20
CA LEU A 130 -4.52 -14.33 5.82
C LEU A 130 -4.82 -14.53 4.33
N ILE A 131 -4.82 -13.44 3.55
CA ILE A 131 -5.18 -13.45 2.13
C ILE A 131 -4.07 -12.73 1.35
N ALA A 132 -3.15 -13.50 0.77
CA ALA A 132 -1.95 -12.96 0.11
C ALA A 132 -2.20 -12.46 -1.33
N THR A 133 -3.29 -12.87 -1.97
CA THR A 133 -3.53 -12.69 -3.42
C THR A 133 -3.54 -11.25 -3.88
N ASP A 134 -4.30 -10.40 -3.19
CA ASP A 134 -4.59 -9.06 -3.71
C ASP A 134 -3.60 -8.00 -3.20
N SER A 135 -2.67 -8.37 -2.30
CA SER A 135 -1.73 -7.42 -1.70
C SER A 135 -0.78 -6.76 -2.71
N PRO A 136 -0.15 -7.49 -3.66
CA PRO A 136 0.66 -6.87 -4.71
C PRO A 136 -0.16 -5.97 -5.64
N LEU A 137 -1.39 -6.38 -5.99
CA LEU A 137 -2.30 -5.58 -6.83
C LEU A 137 -2.58 -4.23 -6.18
N ILE A 138 -3.01 -4.24 -4.92
CA ILE A 138 -3.35 -3.02 -4.16
C ILE A 138 -2.13 -2.10 -4.04
N LEU A 139 -0.95 -2.66 -3.78
CA LEU A 139 0.31 -1.91 -3.74
C LEU A 139 0.56 -1.18 -5.06
N TRP A 140 0.59 -1.91 -6.17
CA TRP A 140 0.96 -1.35 -7.46
C TRP A 140 -0.10 -0.37 -7.98
N ALA A 141 -1.38 -0.65 -7.75
CA ALA A 141 -2.46 0.27 -8.05
C ALA A 141 -2.31 1.59 -7.25
N ALA A 142 -1.98 1.51 -5.96
CA ALA A 142 -1.75 2.70 -5.13
C ALA A 142 -0.55 3.52 -5.60
N TRP A 143 0.56 2.87 -5.97
CA TRP A 143 1.73 3.55 -6.54
C TRP A 143 1.44 4.18 -7.90
N SER A 144 0.65 3.51 -8.74
CA SER A 144 0.17 4.08 -10.01
C SER A 144 -0.65 5.34 -9.76
N ALA A 145 -1.65 5.27 -8.88
CA ALA A 145 -2.49 6.43 -8.54
C ALA A 145 -1.66 7.59 -7.96
N ALA A 146 -0.72 7.29 -7.06
CA ALA A 146 0.14 8.30 -6.47
C ALA A 146 1.06 8.98 -7.51
N ALA A 147 1.56 8.21 -8.48
CA ALA A 147 2.39 8.75 -9.57
C ALA A 147 1.58 9.67 -10.48
N MET A 148 0.34 9.28 -10.81
CA MET A 148 -0.61 10.12 -11.54
C MET A 148 -0.86 11.44 -10.80
N VAL A 149 -1.20 11.38 -9.51
CA VAL A 149 -1.47 12.59 -8.70
C VAL A 149 -0.27 13.52 -8.67
N ARG A 150 0.96 12.99 -8.54
CA ARG A 150 2.16 13.82 -8.62
C ARG A 150 2.39 14.43 -10.00
N ALA A 151 2.08 13.69 -11.07
CA ALA A 151 2.19 14.20 -12.43
C ALA A 151 1.24 15.38 -12.63
N GLU A 152 -0.03 15.22 -12.28
CA GLU A 152 -1.06 16.27 -12.38
C GLU A 152 -0.73 17.49 -11.50
N HIS A 153 -0.29 17.25 -10.26
CA HIS A 153 0.14 18.35 -9.38
C HIS A 153 1.36 19.09 -9.93
N ALA A 154 2.33 18.40 -10.53
CA ALA A 154 3.45 19.05 -11.19
C ALA A 154 3.03 19.82 -12.45
N ALA A 155 2.13 19.27 -13.26
CA ALA A 155 1.62 19.90 -14.48
C ALA A 155 0.84 21.19 -14.16
N SER A 156 -0.02 21.16 -13.14
CA SER A 156 -0.75 22.35 -12.66
C SER A 156 0.15 23.47 -12.13
N GLN A 157 1.37 23.16 -11.68
CA GLN A 157 2.39 24.14 -11.31
C GLN A 157 3.22 24.64 -12.52
N GLY A 158 2.81 24.30 -13.75
CA GLY A 158 3.51 24.68 -14.98
C GLY A 158 4.79 23.89 -15.23
N ARG A 159 5.03 22.79 -14.52
CA ARG A 159 6.20 21.95 -14.75
C ARG A 159 6.03 21.16 -16.03
N THR A 160 6.99 21.30 -16.94
CA THR A 160 6.98 20.62 -18.24
C THR A 160 8.27 19.82 -18.46
N GLY A 161 8.36 19.12 -19.59
CA GLY A 161 9.56 18.41 -20.00
C GLY A 161 9.75 17.05 -19.33
N TRP A 162 10.98 16.54 -19.36
CA TRP A 162 11.31 15.14 -19.04
C TRP A 162 10.88 14.71 -17.63
N ALA A 163 10.97 15.61 -16.65
CA ALA A 163 10.58 15.29 -15.27
C ALA A 163 9.09 14.93 -15.13
N LEU A 164 8.21 15.57 -15.91
CA LEU A 164 6.78 15.28 -15.92
C LEU A 164 6.50 13.94 -16.63
N HIS A 165 7.09 13.73 -17.81
CA HIS A 165 6.94 12.50 -18.57
C HIS A 165 7.39 11.26 -17.79
N LYS A 166 8.44 11.40 -16.95
CA LYS A 166 8.86 10.32 -16.03
C LYS A 166 7.76 9.92 -15.04
N LEU A 167 6.96 10.86 -14.53
CA LEU A 167 5.89 10.54 -13.57
C LEU A 167 4.76 9.78 -14.26
N TYR A 168 4.37 10.19 -15.47
CA TYR A 168 3.40 9.43 -16.27
C TYR A 168 3.93 8.04 -16.68
N ALA A 169 5.21 7.94 -17.04
CA ALA A 169 5.83 6.64 -17.34
C ALA A 169 5.87 5.72 -16.12
N LEU A 170 6.18 6.25 -14.93
CA LEU A 170 6.12 5.52 -13.67
C LEU A 170 4.68 5.06 -13.36
N CYS A 171 3.68 5.90 -13.60
CA CYS A 171 2.28 5.51 -13.47
C CYS A 171 1.95 4.31 -14.37
N GLY A 172 2.33 4.36 -15.65
CA GLY A 172 2.12 3.25 -16.59
C GLY A 172 2.84 1.97 -16.16
N LEU A 173 4.09 2.08 -15.68
CA LEU A 173 4.86 0.95 -15.18
C LEU A 173 4.19 0.28 -13.97
N PHE A 174 3.73 1.07 -12.99
CA PHE A 174 3.04 0.54 -11.83
C PHE A 174 1.67 -0.04 -12.19
N MET A 175 0.96 0.56 -13.15
CA MET A 175 -0.28 -0.01 -13.68
C MET A 175 -0.03 -1.38 -14.33
N ALA A 176 1.03 -1.52 -15.14
CA ALA A 176 1.41 -2.81 -15.71
C ALA A 176 1.75 -3.85 -14.64
N ALA A 177 2.45 -3.45 -13.56
CA ALA A 177 2.72 -4.33 -12.43
C ALA A 177 1.44 -4.73 -11.66
N ALA A 178 0.44 -3.84 -11.60
CA ALA A 178 -0.88 -4.14 -11.04
C ALA A 178 -1.60 -5.22 -11.88
N PHE A 179 -1.62 -5.08 -13.21
CA PHE A 179 -2.16 -6.12 -14.10
C PHE A 179 -1.41 -7.45 -14.01
N LEU A 180 -0.09 -7.42 -13.77
CA LEU A 180 0.68 -8.64 -13.52
C LEU A 180 0.37 -9.27 -12.16
N SER A 181 -0.47 -8.64 -11.34
CA SER A 181 -0.91 -9.14 -10.04
C SER A 181 -2.32 -9.74 -10.06
N LYS A 182 -3.21 -9.26 -10.93
CA LYS A 182 -4.58 -9.78 -11.14
C LYS A 182 -5.17 -9.17 -12.42
#